data_AF-A0A963IP22-F1
#
_entry.id   AF-A0A963IP22-F1
#
_cell.length_a   1.000
_cell.length_b   1.000
_cell.length_c   1.000
_cell.angle_alpha   90.00
_cell.angle_beta   90.00
_cell.angle_gamma   90.00
#
_symmetry.space_group_name_H-M   'P 1'
#
loop_
_entity.id
_entity.type
_entity.pdbx_description
1 polymer ?
#
loop_
_entity_poly.entity_id
_entity_poly.type
_entity_poly.pdbx_seq_one_letter_code
_entity_poly.pdbx_strand_id
1 'polypeptide(L)'
;MDLRSILVAVTLACFASAALAHAGEDHGQDDKAARPAAASAGMRQPASPQRLPDGSLFVPKQLQRQIGLRTQPVRVGALAATVELNGQVVADPETGGRVQATFAGSVEPGPKGMPVPGREVARGEILAYLRPVSSAIERGNQKAQQAELAGQLAIADAR
;
A
#
# COMPACT_ATOMS: atom_id res chain seq x y z
N MET A 1 -83.75 35.03 -19.38
CA MET A 1 -82.87 33.84 -19.34
C MET A 1 -82.36 33.71 -17.91
N ASP A 2 -82.73 32.62 -17.24
CA ASP A 2 -82.47 32.48 -15.81
C ASP A 2 -80.97 32.40 -15.51
N LEU A 3 -80.54 33.07 -14.44
CA LEU A 3 -79.13 33.16 -14.02
C LEU A 3 -78.48 31.78 -13.82
N ARG A 4 -79.28 30.77 -13.48
CA ARG A 4 -78.86 29.37 -13.34
C ARG A 4 -78.50 28.74 -14.68
N SER A 5 -79.25 29.06 -15.74
CA SER A 5 -79.00 28.58 -17.10
C SER A 5 -77.70 29.17 -17.66
N ILE A 6 -77.42 30.43 -17.35
CA ILE A 6 -76.17 31.11 -17.71
C ILE A 6 -74.99 30.49 -16.97
N LEU A 7 -75.13 30.23 -15.66
CA LEU A 7 -74.05 29.64 -14.86
C LEU A 7 -73.68 28.23 -15.35
N VAL A 8 -74.68 27.39 -15.68
CA VAL A 8 -74.46 26.04 -16.20
C VAL A 8 -73.78 26.08 -17.58
N ALA A 9 -74.21 26.97 -18.47
CA ALA A 9 -73.60 27.14 -19.79
C ALA A 9 -72.14 27.60 -19.70
N VAL A 10 -71.82 28.52 -18.78
CA VAL A 10 -70.44 28.99 -18.54
C VAL A 10 -69.57 27.88 -17.96
N THR A 11 -70.07 27.10 -17.00
CA THR A 11 -69.31 25.98 -16.43
C THR A 11 -69.05 24.86 -17.46
N LEU A 12 -69.99 24.58 -18.36
CA LEU A 12 -69.81 23.58 -19.41
C LEU A 12 -68.82 24.05 -20.48
N ALA A 13 -68.82 25.35 -20.81
CA ALA A 13 -67.86 25.95 -21.72
C ALA A 13 -66.42 25.94 -21.15
N CYS A 14 -66.24 26.18 -19.85
CA CYS A 14 -64.91 26.15 -19.23
C CYS A 14 -64.27 24.76 -19.17
N PHE A 15 -65.04 23.67 -19.11
CA PHE A 15 -64.51 22.30 -19.10
C PHE A 15 -64.20 21.75 -20.50
N ALA A 16 -64.76 22.33 -21.57
CA ALA A 16 -64.49 21.91 -22.95
C ALA A 16 -63.08 22.33 -23.46
N SER A 17 -62.45 23.33 -22.84
CA SER A 17 -61.14 23.84 -23.26
C SER A 17 -59.93 23.00 -22.79
N ALA A 18 -60.13 21.95 -21.99
CA ALA A 18 -59.05 21.07 -21.52
C ALA A 18 -58.70 19.93 -22.49
N ALA A 19 -59.37 19.84 -23.65
CA ALA A 19 -59.12 18.83 -24.67
C ALA A 19 -58.52 19.43 -25.96
N LEU A 20 -57.38 20.12 -25.82
CA LEU A 20 -56.51 20.48 -26.95
C LEU A 20 -55.21 19.67 -26.85
N ALA A 21 -55.30 18.38 -27.19
CA ALA A 21 -54.14 17.60 -27.57
C ALA A 21 -53.79 17.96 -29.03
N HIS A 22 -52.87 18.92 -29.23
CA HIS A 22 -52.23 19.11 -30.53
C HIS A 22 -50.98 18.24 -30.60
N ALA A 23 -51.09 17.19 -31.41
CA ALA A 23 -50.01 16.34 -31.86
C ALA A 23 -49.18 17.06 -32.93
N GLY A 24 -47.87 16.84 -32.91
CA GLY A 24 -47.04 16.65 -34.11
C GLY A 24 -46.85 17.81 -35.09
N GLU A 25 -45.72 18.51 -34.90
CA GLU A 25 -44.75 18.89 -35.93
C GLU A 25 -45.14 19.86 -37.07
N ASP A 26 -44.49 21.03 -37.07
CA ASP A 26 -43.88 21.59 -38.27
C ASP A 26 -42.56 22.29 -37.89
N HIS A 27 -41.43 21.74 -38.35
CA HIS A 27 -40.12 22.38 -38.24
C HIS A 27 -39.40 22.26 -39.59
N GLY A 28 -39.57 23.32 -40.39
CA GLY A 28 -38.56 23.85 -41.31
C GLY A 28 -38.05 22.91 -42.39
N GLN A 29 -38.57 23.08 -43.61
CA GLN A 29 -37.76 22.85 -44.80
C GLN A 29 -36.58 23.82 -44.73
N ASP A 30 -35.38 23.29 -44.47
CA ASP A 30 -34.11 23.61 -45.14
C ASP A 30 -32.94 23.08 -44.29
N ASP A 31 -32.54 21.83 -44.54
CA ASP A 31 -31.13 21.48 -44.79
C ASP A 31 -30.99 19.98 -45.08
N LYS A 32 -30.49 19.69 -46.28
CA LYS A 32 -30.19 18.35 -46.77
C LYS A 32 -28.97 17.79 -46.04
N ALA A 33 -29.20 16.93 -45.06
CA ALA A 33 -28.27 15.85 -44.69
C ALA A 33 -29.05 14.54 -44.68
N ALA A 34 -28.51 13.53 -45.36
CA ALA A 34 -29.16 12.26 -45.64
C ALA A 34 -29.78 11.62 -44.38
N ARG A 35 -31.11 11.63 -44.30
CA ARG A 35 -31.87 10.82 -43.35
C ARG A 35 -31.78 9.35 -43.79
N PRO A 36 -31.35 8.40 -42.94
CA PRO A 36 -31.51 7.00 -43.27
C PRO A 36 -33.00 6.70 -43.40
N ALA A 37 -33.34 5.96 -44.46
CA ALA A 37 -34.71 5.67 -44.87
C ALA A 37 -35.58 5.17 -43.71
N ALA A 38 -36.77 5.75 -43.61
CA ALA A 38 -37.84 5.24 -42.77
C ALA A 38 -38.17 3.81 -43.20
N ALA A 39 -37.84 2.83 -42.36
CA ALA A 39 -38.48 1.53 -42.39
C ALA A 39 -39.88 1.69 -41.78
N SER A 40 -40.87 1.94 -42.64
CA SER A 40 -42.27 1.86 -42.26
C SER A 40 -42.72 0.40 -42.19
N ALA A 41 -42.80 -0.15 -40.98
CA ALA A 41 -43.81 -1.14 -40.55
C ALA A 41 -43.48 -1.66 -39.13
N GLY A 42 -44.22 -1.17 -38.13
CA GLY A 42 -44.22 -1.71 -36.77
C GLY A 42 -43.00 -1.31 -35.93
N MET A 43 -43.02 -0.11 -35.33
CA MET A 43 -42.02 0.32 -34.34
C MET A 43 -42.16 -0.50 -33.04
N ARG A 44 -41.80 -1.79 -33.07
CA ARG A 44 -41.34 -2.48 -31.86
C ARG A 44 -40.03 -1.81 -31.50
N GLN A 45 -40.05 -0.94 -30.49
CA GLN A 45 -38.83 -0.63 -29.74
C GLN A 45 -38.11 -1.95 -29.47
N PRO A 46 -36.83 -2.12 -29.82
CA PRO A 46 -36.14 -3.38 -29.62
C PRO A 46 -36.26 -3.75 -28.13
N ALA A 47 -37.02 -4.82 -27.86
CA ALA A 47 -37.29 -5.28 -26.50
C ALA A 47 -36.04 -5.90 -25.84
N SER A 48 -34.99 -6.13 -26.65
CA SER A 48 -33.71 -6.66 -26.24
C SER A 48 -32.60 -5.61 -26.37
N PRO A 49 -31.56 -5.66 -25.52
CA PRO A 49 -30.35 -4.88 -25.70
C PRO A 49 -29.72 -5.08 -27.07
N GLN A 50 -29.19 -4.01 -27.67
CA GLN A 50 -28.53 -4.07 -28.97
C GLN A 50 -27.26 -3.21 -28.98
N ARG A 51 -26.17 -3.76 -29.50
CA ARG A 51 -24.96 -2.98 -29.80
C ARG A 51 -25.16 -2.20 -31.09
N LEU A 52 -24.87 -0.91 -31.05
CA LEU A 52 -24.93 -0.03 -32.20
C LEU A 52 -23.60 -0.11 -32.99
N PRO A 53 -23.62 0.30 -34.28
CA PRO A 53 -22.42 0.32 -35.12
C PRO A 53 -21.28 1.22 -34.60
N ASP A 54 -21.59 2.20 -33.73
CA ASP A 54 -20.63 3.06 -33.05
C ASP A 54 -19.99 2.39 -31.80
N GLY A 55 -20.36 1.16 -31.50
CA GLY A 55 -19.90 0.40 -30.35
C GLY A 55 -20.66 0.68 -29.05
N SER A 56 -21.59 1.65 -29.04
CA SER A 56 -22.46 1.91 -27.89
C SER A 56 -23.47 0.78 -27.69
N LEU A 57 -23.97 0.62 -26.46
CA LEU A 57 -24.98 -0.38 -26.13
C LEU A 57 -26.31 0.32 -25.82
N PHE A 58 -27.31 0.09 -26.65
CA PHE A 58 -28.67 0.48 -26.34
C PHE A 58 -29.32 -0.55 -25.41
N VAL A 59 -29.92 -0.07 -24.33
CA VAL A 59 -30.68 -0.87 -23.37
C VAL A 59 -32.00 -0.17 -23.08
N PRO A 60 -33.17 -0.83 -23.23
CA PRO A 60 -34.47 -0.23 -22.91
C PRO A 60 -34.58 0.19 -21.44
N LYS A 61 -35.27 1.30 -21.15
CA LYS A 61 -35.44 1.83 -19.78
C LYS A 61 -36.17 0.88 -18.83
N GLN A 62 -37.13 0.10 -19.33
CA GLN A 62 -37.80 -0.94 -18.54
C GLN A 62 -36.81 -1.99 -18.04
N LEU A 63 -35.92 -2.44 -18.92
CA LEU A 63 -34.86 -3.37 -18.57
C LEU A 63 -33.83 -2.72 -17.62
N GLN A 64 -33.42 -1.46 -17.85
CA GLN A 64 -32.54 -0.72 -16.93
C GLN A 64 -33.13 -0.65 -15.51
N ARG A 65 -34.43 -0.42 -15.39
CA ARG A 65 -35.15 -0.42 -14.11
C ARG A 65 -35.22 -1.82 -13.49
N GLN A 66 -35.51 -2.84 -14.29
CA GLN A 66 -35.62 -4.23 -13.83
C GLN A 66 -34.28 -4.76 -13.28
N ILE A 67 -33.16 -4.42 -13.92
CA ILE A 67 -31.81 -4.81 -13.48
C ILE A 67 -31.22 -3.88 -12.42
N GLY A 68 -31.92 -2.79 -12.05
CA GLY A 68 -31.48 -1.85 -11.02
C GLY A 68 -30.19 -1.12 -11.38
N LEU A 69 -30.04 -0.66 -12.63
CA LEU A 69 -28.84 0.05 -13.08
C LEU A 69 -28.58 1.31 -12.23
N ARG A 70 -27.37 1.39 -11.64
CA ARG A 70 -26.90 2.54 -10.85
C ARG A 70 -25.69 3.17 -11.54
N THR A 71 -25.58 4.48 -11.45
CA THR A 71 -24.43 5.24 -11.98
C THR A 71 -23.85 6.12 -10.88
N GLN A 72 -22.53 6.29 -10.91
CA GLN A 72 -21.80 7.22 -10.05
C GLN A 72 -20.88 8.07 -10.93
N PRO A 73 -20.83 9.41 -10.76
CA PRO A 73 -19.91 10.25 -11.50
C PRO A 73 -18.46 9.92 -11.11
N VAL A 74 -17.60 9.73 -12.11
CA VAL A 74 -16.16 9.55 -11.89
C VAL A 74 -15.58 10.86 -11.34
N ARG A 75 -14.75 10.76 -10.30
CA ARG A 75 -14.01 11.89 -9.72
C ARG A 75 -12.55 11.52 -9.57
N VAL A 76 -11.66 12.44 -9.88
CA VAL A 76 -10.22 12.31 -9.63
C VAL A 76 -9.95 12.73 -8.19
N GLY A 77 -9.19 11.93 -7.44
CA GLY A 77 -8.82 12.20 -6.06
C GLY A 77 -7.68 11.31 -5.59
N ALA A 78 -7.02 11.71 -4.52
CA ALA A 78 -6.01 10.89 -3.88
C ALA A 78 -6.68 9.72 -3.15
N LEU A 79 -6.25 8.48 -3.45
CA LEU A 79 -6.70 7.28 -2.77
C LEU A 79 -5.48 6.60 -2.14
N ALA A 80 -5.58 6.27 -0.85
CA ALA A 80 -4.54 5.50 -0.18
C ALA A 80 -4.61 4.04 -0.66
N ALA A 81 -3.55 3.57 -1.30
CA ALA A 81 -3.32 2.15 -1.51
C ALA A 81 -2.53 1.62 -0.31
N THR A 82 -3.09 0.63 0.39
CA THR A 82 -2.38 -0.06 1.48
C THR A 82 -1.84 -1.38 0.93
N VAL A 83 -0.57 -1.67 1.20
CA VAL A 83 0.07 -2.95 0.88
C VAL A 83 0.69 -3.46 2.17
N GLU A 84 0.33 -4.67 2.56
CA GLU A 84 0.96 -5.35 3.68
C GLU A 84 2.27 -6.00 3.23
N LEU A 85 3.32 -5.80 4.02
CA LEU A 85 4.64 -6.36 3.77
C LEU A 85 5.07 -7.20 4.97
N ASN A 86 5.60 -8.39 4.71
CA ASN A 86 6.22 -9.21 5.74
C ASN A 86 7.61 -8.67 6.06
N GLY A 87 7.87 -8.42 7.34
CA GLY A 87 9.18 -7.97 7.84
C GLY A 87 9.85 -9.01 8.73
N GLN A 88 11.17 -8.92 8.86
CA GLN A 88 11.97 -9.74 9.79
C GLN A 88 12.79 -8.81 10.70
N VAL A 89 12.84 -9.14 11.99
CA VAL A 89 13.73 -8.46 12.95
C VAL A 89 15.13 -9.04 12.81
N VAL A 90 16.08 -8.20 12.43
CA VAL A 90 17.50 -8.54 12.33
C VAL A 90 18.25 -7.65 13.31
N ALA A 91 19.29 -8.20 13.95
CA ALA A 91 20.14 -7.44 14.86
C ALA A 91 20.85 -6.31 14.09
N ASP A 92 20.98 -5.14 14.74
CA ASP A 92 21.69 -4.01 14.15
C ASP A 92 23.18 -4.36 13.96
N PRO A 93 23.70 -4.36 12.71
CA PRO A 93 25.08 -4.71 12.41
C PRO A 93 26.10 -3.81 13.14
N GLU A 94 25.74 -2.57 13.47
CA GLU A 94 26.63 -1.61 14.15
C GLU A 94 26.71 -1.85 15.67
N THR A 95 25.74 -2.57 16.25
CA THR A 95 25.71 -2.87 17.69
C THR A 95 26.37 -4.21 18.04
N GLY A 96 26.57 -5.07 17.04
CA GLY A 96 27.20 -6.37 17.21
C GLY A 96 28.72 -6.28 17.32
N GLY A 97 29.32 -7.10 18.19
CA GLY A 97 30.77 -7.19 18.34
C GLY A 97 31.24 -8.63 18.47
N ARG A 98 32.25 -9.01 17.70
CA ARG A 98 32.96 -10.29 17.88
C ARG A 98 34.22 -10.03 18.70
N VAL A 99 34.30 -10.64 19.88
CA VAL A 99 35.50 -10.57 20.72
C VAL A 99 36.40 -11.75 20.38
N GLN A 100 37.61 -11.46 19.90
CA GLN A 100 38.62 -12.47 19.58
C GLN A 100 39.88 -12.23 20.41
N ALA A 101 40.44 -13.31 20.95
CA ALA A 101 41.70 -13.26 21.67
C ALA A 101 42.85 -12.83 20.75
N THR A 102 43.74 -11.98 21.24
CA THR A 102 44.91 -11.48 20.49
C THR A 102 46.05 -12.49 20.40
N PHE A 103 46.10 -13.45 21.33
CA PHE A 103 47.15 -14.47 21.41
C PHE A 103 46.52 -15.86 21.42
N ALA A 104 47.27 -16.85 20.96
CA ALA A 104 46.91 -18.25 21.17
C ALA A 104 47.16 -18.63 22.65
N GLY A 105 46.28 -19.45 23.21
CA GLY A 105 46.34 -19.80 24.63
C GLY A 105 45.27 -20.81 25.05
N SER A 106 45.32 -21.19 26.33
CA SER A 106 44.25 -21.92 26.99
C SER A 106 43.24 -20.93 27.57
N VAL A 107 41.95 -21.16 27.33
CA VAL A 107 40.87 -20.31 27.85
C VAL A 107 40.45 -20.81 29.23
N GLU A 108 40.41 -19.89 30.19
CA GLU A 108 40.02 -20.15 31.58
C GLU A 108 38.70 -19.43 31.91
N PRO A 109 37.89 -20.00 32.82
CA PRO A 109 36.62 -19.41 33.20
C PRO A 109 36.81 -18.04 33.86
N GLY A 110 35.93 -17.08 33.52
CA GLY A 110 35.87 -15.79 34.19
C GLY A 110 35.20 -15.88 35.58
N PRO A 111 35.03 -14.75 36.29
CA PRO A 111 34.40 -14.69 37.61
C PRO A 111 32.99 -15.28 37.65
N LYS A 112 32.28 -15.22 36.52
CA LYS A 112 30.92 -15.75 36.35
C LYS A 112 30.90 -17.06 35.54
N GLY A 113 32.00 -17.81 35.51
CA GLY A 113 32.14 -19.05 34.75
C GLY A 113 32.40 -18.85 33.25
N MET A 114 32.29 -19.93 32.47
CA MET A 114 32.41 -19.89 31.01
C MET A 114 31.13 -19.29 30.39
N PRO A 115 31.23 -18.39 29.40
CA PRO A 115 30.06 -17.82 28.73
C PRO A 115 29.32 -18.89 27.93
N VAL A 116 27.98 -18.88 28.04
CA VAL A 116 27.08 -19.75 27.27
C VAL A 116 26.26 -18.91 26.28
N PRO A 117 25.86 -19.47 25.13
CA PRO A 117 24.99 -18.76 24.18
C PRO A 117 23.68 -18.30 24.82
N GLY A 118 23.24 -17.08 24.49
CA GLY A 118 21.99 -16.51 24.99
C GLY A 118 22.09 -15.82 26.36
N ARG A 119 23.25 -15.86 27.00
CA ARG A 119 23.49 -15.11 28.24
C ARG A 119 23.63 -13.60 27.96
N GLU A 120 22.97 -12.80 28.78
CA GLU A 120 23.11 -11.34 28.79
C GLU A 120 24.47 -10.93 29.38
N VAL A 121 25.10 -9.93 28.75
CA VAL A 121 26.40 -9.39 29.14
C VAL A 121 26.37 -7.86 29.14
N ALA A 122 27.02 -7.24 30.12
CA ALA A 122 27.16 -5.79 30.17
C ALA A 122 28.49 -5.32 29.58
N ARG A 123 28.54 -4.06 29.14
CA ARG A 123 29.80 -3.44 28.69
C ARG A 123 30.85 -3.50 29.82
N GLY A 124 32.03 -4.02 29.50
CA GLY A 124 33.13 -4.17 30.46
C GLY A 124 33.07 -5.46 31.29
N GLU A 125 32.08 -6.34 31.07
CA GLU A 125 32.06 -7.64 31.72
C GLU A 125 33.18 -8.55 31.21
N ILE A 126 33.89 -9.20 32.14
CA ILE A 126 34.93 -10.17 31.83
C ILE A 126 34.26 -11.48 31.39
N LEU A 127 34.47 -11.85 30.12
CA LEU A 127 33.92 -13.09 29.55
C LEU A 127 34.72 -14.32 29.95
N ALA A 128 36.05 -14.27 29.79
CA ALA A 128 36.97 -15.36 30.10
C ALA A 128 38.38 -14.81 30.30
N TYR A 129 39.23 -15.58 30.96
CA TYR A 129 40.66 -15.32 31.01
C TYR A 129 41.37 -16.14 29.94
N LEU A 130 42.50 -15.64 29.46
CA LEU A 130 43.36 -16.33 28.50
C LEU A 130 44.73 -16.55 29.13
N ARG A 131 45.18 -17.80 29.18
CA ARG A 131 46.57 -18.17 29.49
C ARG A 131 47.35 -18.31 28.19
N PRO A 132 48.19 -17.34 27.80
CA PRO A 132 48.88 -17.39 26.51
C PRO A 132 49.89 -18.55 26.47
N VAL A 133 50.01 -19.20 25.31
CA VAL A 133 51.10 -20.15 25.05
C VAL A 133 52.23 -19.42 24.33
N SER A 134 53.21 -18.92 25.10
CA SER A 134 54.43 -18.36 24.54
C SER A 134 55.31 -19.48 23.96
N SER A 135 55.95 -19.24 22.81
CA SER A 135 56.94 -20.17 22.26
C SER A 135 58.12 -20.36 23.24
N ALA A 136 58.82 -21.49 23.16
CA ALA A 136 59.99 -21.73 24.00
C ALA A 136 61.09 -20.66 23.80
N ILE A 137 61.19 -20.14 22.57
CA ILE A 137 62.11 -19.05 22.19
C ILE A 137 61.72 -17.75 22.88
N GLU A 138 60.45 -17.34 22.83
CA GLU A 138 59.98 -16.11 23.51
C GLU A 138 60.26 -16.15 25.01
N ARG A 139 59.97 -17.29 25.66
CA ARG A 139 60.26 -17.45 27.10
C ARG A 139 61.76 -17.35 27.38
N GLY A 140 62.59 -17.95 26.53
CA GLY A 140 64.04 -17.85 26.63
C GLY A 140 64.53 -16.40 26.55
N ASN A 141 64.04 -15.66 25.55
CA ASN A 141 64.39 -14.26 25.35
C ASN A 141 63.93 -13.37 26.52
N GLN A 142 62.69 -13.53 27.00
CA GLN A 142 62.20 -12.79 28.18
C GLN A 142 63.03 -13.09 29.43
N LYS A 143 63.41 -14.35 29.64
CA LYS A 143 64.25 -14.74 30.78
C LYS A 143 65.67 -14.18 30.68
N ALA A 144 66.25 -14.15 29.48
CA ALA A 144 67.54 -13.53 29.24
C ALA A 144 67.50 -12.01 29.51
N GLN A 145 66.48 -11.31 29.00
CA GLN A 145 66.27 -9.88 29.26
C GLN A 145 66.08 -9.59 30.76
N GLN A 146 65.32 -10.43 31.47
CA GLN A 146 65.17 -10.30 32.93
C GLN A 146 66.50 -10.47 33.67
N ALA A 147 67.33 -11.44 33.26
CA ALA A 147 68.64 -11.66 33.87
C ALA A 147 69.60 -10.49 33.60
N GLU A 148 69.59 -9.94 32.39
CA GLU A 148 70.38 -8.77 32.04
C GLU A 148 69.95 -7.53 32.83
N LEU A 149 68.64 -7.26 32.90
CA LEU A 149 68.09 -6.18 33.72
C LEU A 149 68.43 -6.33 35.20
N ALA A 150 68.34 -7.55 35.74
CA ALA A 150 68.73 -7.83 37.12
C ALA A 150 70.22 -7.56 37.36
N GLY A 151 71.08 -7.90 36.38
CA GLY A 151 72.51 -7.59 36.43
C GLY A 151 72.78 -6.08 36.41
N GLN A 152 72.10 -5.32 35.54
CA GLN A 152 72.22 -3.87 35.50
C GLN A 152 71.77 -3.20 36.80
N LEU A 153 70.68 -3.70 37.40
CA LEU A 153 70.15 -3.19 38.65
C LEU A 153 71.11 -3.44 39.82
N ALA A 154 71.71 -4.63 39.90
CA ALA A 154 72.74 -4.94 40.90
C ALA A 154 73.99 -4.05 40.79
N ILE A 155 74.41 -3.70 39.56
CA ILE A 155 75.52 -2.76 39.34
C ILE A 155 75.13 -1.34 39.76
N ALA A 156 73.89 -0.93 39.49
CA ALA A 156 73.38 0.39 39.87
C ALA A 156 73.26 0.55 41.39
N ASP A 157 72.77 -0.47 42.10
CA ASP A 157 72.63 -0.46 43.56
C ASP A 157 73.98 -0.52 44.30
N ALA A 158 75.03 -1.02 43.66
CA ALA A 158 76.37 -1.10 44.21
C ALA A 158 77.19 0.21 44.04
N ARG A 159 76.60 1.25 43.45
CA ARG A 159 77.19 2.61 43.34
C ARG A 159 76.64 3.53 44.40
#